data_AF-A0A917BLV4-F1
#
_entry.id   AF-A0A917BLV4-F1
#
_cell.length_a   1.000
_cell.length_b   1.000
_cell.length_c   1.000
_cell.angle_alpha   90.00
_cell.angle_beta   90.00
_cell.angle_gamma   90.00
#
_symmetry.space_group_name_H-M   'P 1'
#
loop_
_entity.id
_entity.type
_entity.pdbx_description
1 polymer ?
#
loop_
_entity_poly.entity_id
_entity_poly.type
_entity_poly.pdbx_seq_one_letter_code
_entity_poly.pdbx_strand_id
1 'polypeptide(L)'
;MTSRFQVVPAAYVALLRDGEQGTEVLLQLRRGTGYMDGRWAHGAAGHVELGESALQAAGREAVEELGVRVDVEDLAHHATVHRTVAAHRPSEERVDLFVSTHRWTGEPSVQEPDKVADLRWWPLDDLPDHVVPHERAALEVLAGRSSQTLVTLGFDQTLTLVAAVGRNGVIGDGSSMPWHLPEDLRFFKETTMGGTLLMGRGTWDSIGRALPGRRTIVVTRQQDWSAPGAEVAHSLEEALALAGDVEVFVVGGGQIYAQTIEHASRLVLTEVDLEPEGATRFPDVDPAVWRVAERRPGSGDVAAWVTWTRV
;
A
#
# COMPACT_ATOMS: atom_id res chain seq x y z
N MET A 1 -13.87 14.86 22.77
CA MET A 1 -12.78 15.51 22.01
C MET A 1 -12.35 14.51 20.95
N THR A 2 -12.52 14.83 19.68
CA THR A 2 -11.91 14.05 18.59
C THR A 2 -10.40 14.04 18.81
N SER A 3 -9.79 12.86 18.82
CA SER A 3 -8.33 12.73 18.90
C SER A 3 -7.70 13.48 17.75
N ARG A 4 -6.69 14.31 18.04
CA ARG A 4 -5.95 15.01 16.99
C ARG A 4 -5.11 13.99 16.22
N PHE A 5 -5.10 14.15 14.90
CA PHE A 5 -4.24 13.39 14.00
C PHE A 5 -2.76 13.63 14.36
N GLN A 6 -2.02 12.54 14.61
CA GLN A 6 -0.58 12.61 14.90
C GLN A 6 0.17 12.19 13.64
N VAL A 7 1.11 13.01 13.20
CA VAL A 7 1.94 12.75 12.02
C VAL A 7 3.39 12.59 12.42
N VAL A 8 4.08 11.63 11.79
CA VAL A 8 5.53 11.50 11.91
C VAL A 8 6.18 12.18 10.69
N PRO A 9 6.95 13.25 10.88
CA PRO A 9 7.66 13.90 9.80
C PRO A 9 8.87 13.07 9.33
N ALA A 10 9.13 13.08 8.03
CA ALA A 10 10.32 12.51 7.43
C ALA A 10 10.88 13.43 6.34
N ALA A 11 12.19 13.37 6.11
CA ALA A 11 12.87 14.16 5.10
C ALA A 11 13.47 13.23 4.04
N TYR A 12 13.36 13.62 2.78
CA TYR A 12 13.82 12.85 1.62
C TYR A 12 14.67 13.75 0.73
N VAL A 13 15.78 13.22 0.22
CA VAL A 13 16.75 13.98 -0.58
C VAL A 13 16.84 13.42 -1.99
N ALA A 14 16.55 14.27 -2.97
CA ALA A 14 16.85 14.03 -4.37
C ALA A 14 18.18 14.70 -4.74
N LEU A 15 19.23 13.89 -4.95
CA LEU A 15 20.44 14.38 -5.61
C LEU A 15 20.20 14.43 -7.11
N LEU A 16 20.51 15.57 -7.72
CA LEU A 16 20.27 15.84 -9.12
C LEU A 16 21.56 16.12 -9.88
N ARG A 17 21.67 15.60 -11.09
CA ARG A 17 22.74 15.95 -12.03
C ARG A 17 22.19 16.15 -13.43
N ASP A 18 22.93 16.85 -14.26
CA ASP A 18 22.61 16.96 -15.68
C ASP A 18 23.23 15.76 -16.42
N GLY A 19 22.37 14.89 -16.94
CA GLY A 19 22.74 13.77 -17.80
C GLY A 19 22.58 14.11 -19.29
N GLU A 20 22.88 13.13 -20.16
CA GLU A 20 22.78 13.31 -21.61
C GLU A 20 21.35 13.58 -22.10
N GLN A 21 20.36 13.04 -21.38
CA GLN A 21 18.94 13.10 -21.74
C GLN A 21 18.14 14.14 -20.93
N GLY A 22 18.82 14.98 -20.14
CA GLY A 22 18.21 15.94 -19.23
C GLY A 22 18.60 15.70 -17.77
N THR A 23 17.81 16.24 -16.84
CA THR A 23 18.09 16.10 -15.41
C THR A 23 17.84 14.66 -14.96
N GLU A 24 18.81 14.09 -14.25
CA GLU A 24 18.75 12.77 -13.65
C GLU A 24 18.65 12.87 -12.12
N VAL A 25 17.97 11.92 -11.51
CA VAL A 25 17.84 11.76 -10.05
C VAL A 25 18.51 10.47 -9.60
N LEU A 26 19.24 10.53 -8.48
CA LEU A 26 19.80 9.35 -7.86
C LEU A 26 18.75 8.62 -7.03
N LEU A 27 18.50 7.35 -7.37
CA LEU A 27 17.58 6.48 -6.64
C LEU A 27 18.31 5.24 -6.12
N GLN A 28 17.83 4.70 -5.00
CA GLN A 28 18.28 3.44 -4.42
C GLN A 28 17.19 2.38 -4.51
N LEU A 29 17.57 1.15 -4.83
CA LEU A 29 16.68 -0.01 -4.85
C LEU A 29 16.65 -0.65 -3.46
N ARG A 30 15.50 -0.58 -2.78
CA ARG A 30 15.31 -1.08 -1.41
C ARG A 30 15.38 -2.60 -1.34
N ARG A 31 16.01 -3.15 -0.30
CA ARG A 31 16.03 -4.59 0.00
C ARG A 31 16.17 -4.81 1.50
N GLY A 32 15.44 -5.76 2.08
CA GLY A 32 15.66 -6.16 3.47
C GLY A 32 15.32 -5.07 4.49
N THR A 33 14.57 -4.04 4.11
CA THR A 33 14.10 -2.99 5.03
C THR A 33 12.79 -3.39 5.71
N GLY A 34 12.08 -4.39 5.18
CA GLY A 34 10.75 -4.79 5.64
C GLY A 34 9.63 -3.82 5.25
N TYR A 35 9.90 -2.90 4.32
CA TYR A 35 8.94 -1.92 3.82
C TYR A 35 9.32 -1.47 2.41
N MET A 36 8.44 -1.72 1.44
CA MET A 36 8.62 -1.37 0.03
C MET A 36 9.90 -1.96 -0.58
N ASP A 37 10.28 -3.17 -0.13
CA ASP A 37 11.43 -3.89 -0.68
C ASP A 37 11.20 -4.22 -2.16
N GLY A 38 12.26 -4.16 -2.97
CA GLY A 38 12.19 -4.31 -4.43
C GLY A 38 11.72 -3.06 -5.18
N ARG A 39 11.55 -1.91 -4.50
CA ARG A 39 11.18 -0.63 -5.11
C ARG A 39 12.31 0.38 -5.06
N TRP A 40 12.37 1.24 -6.08
CA TRP A 40 13.24 2.40 -6.14
C TRP A 40 12.70 3.52 -5.26
N ALA A 41 13.58 4.14 -4.49
CA ALA A 41 13.32 5.24 -3.58
C ALA A 41 14.38 6.34 -3.75
N HIS A 42 14.14 7.52 -3.18
CA HIS A 42 15.11 8.59 -3.05
C HIS A 42 16.38 8.07 -2.42
N GLY A 43 17.52 8.55 -2.91
CA GLY A 43 18.83 8.07 -2.49
C GLY A 43 19.11 8.23 -0.99
N ALA A 44 18.47 9.18 -0.31
CA ALA A 44 18.54 9.31 1.14
C ALA A 44 17.19 9.73 1.73
N ALA A 45 16.75 9.08 2.81
CA ALA A 45 15.54 9.48 3.52
C ALA A 45 15.47 8.97 4.97
N GLY A 46 14.83 9.72 5.87
CA GLY A 46 14.55 9.24 7.22
C GLY A 46 13.71 10.17 8.07
N HIS A 47 13.44 9.74 9.31
CA HIS A 47 12.54 10.48 10.21
C HIS A 47 13.24 11.72 10.75
N VAL A 48 12.47 12.79 10.96
CA VAL A 48 12.98 13.97 11.64
C VAL A 48 13.03 13.68 13.13
N GLU A 49 14.22 13.73 13.71
CA GLU A 49 14.45 13.43 15.12
C GLU A 49 14.18 14.63 16.04
N LEU A 50 14.07 14.36 17.35
CA LEU A 50 13.89 15.41 18.34
C LEU A 50 15.13 16.31 18.40
N GLY A 51 14.94 17.59 18.09
CA GLY A 51 16.00 18.61 18.18
C GLY A 51 16.59 19.01 16.84
N GLU A 52 16.11 18.45 15.73
CA GLU A 52 16.48 18.86 14.38
C GLU A 52 15.28 19.35 13.55
N SER A 53 15.57 20.12 12.50
CA SER A 53 14.64 20.49 11.44
C SER A 53 14.66 19.46 10.31
N ALA A 54 13.65 19.46 9.44
CA ALA A 54 13.60 18.57 8.28
C ALA A 54 14.80 18.75 7.33
N LEU A 55 15.34 19.97 7.20
CA LEU A 55 16.53 20.22 6.38
C LEU A 55 17.81 19.65 7.02
N GLN A 56 17.90 19.68 8.35
CA GLN A 56 19.00 19.05 9.08
C GLN A 56 18.92 17.52 8.99
N ALA A 57 17.72 16.96 9.12
CA ALA A 57 17.47 15.53 8.91
C ALA A 57 17.91 15.12 7.50
N ALA A 58 17.49 15.85 6.45
CA ALA A 58 17.93 15.62 5.08
C ALA A 58 19.46 15.58 4.93
N GLY A 59 20.18 16.54 5.53
CA GLY A 59 21.64 16.56 5.52
C GLY A 59 22.28 15.37 6.24
N ARG A 60 21.70 14.94 7.37
CA ARG A 60 22.15 13.76 8.13
C ARG A 60 21.95 12.47 7.33
N GLU A 61 20.76 12.25 6.80
CA GLU A 61 20.42 11.07 6.00
C GLU A 61 21.29 10.97 4.73
N ALA A 62 21.61 12.10 4.09
CA ALA A 62 22.51 12.11 2.93
C ALA A 62 23.93 11.62 3.29
N VAL A 63 24.40 11.90 4.51
CA VAL A 63 25.68 11.37 5.00
C VAL A 63 25.55 9.88 5.33
N GLU A 64 24.49 9.50 6.04
CA GLU A 64 24.29 8.15 6.56
C GLU A 64 24.02 7.11 5.46
N GLU A 65 23.20 7.44 4.46
CA GLU A 65 22.78 6.49 3.42
C GLU A 65 23.66 6.56 2.15
N LEU A 66 24.19 7.74 1.81
CA LEU A 66 24.94 7.98 0.56
C LEU A 66 26.41 8.36 0.75
N GLY A 67 26.84 8.68 1.98
CA GLY A 67 28.21 9.11 2.24
C GLY A 67 28.57 10.50 1.72
N VAL A 68 27.58 11.33 1.37
CA VAL A 68 27.79 12.69 0.84
C VAL A 68 27.35 13.76 1.83
N ARG A 69 28.01 14.92 1.79
CA ARG A 69 27.62 16.09 2.58
C ARG A 69 26.85 17.06 1.72
N VAL A 70 25.70 17.49 2.21
CA VAL A 70 24.87 18.54 1.60
C VAL A 70 24.72 19.67 2.61
N ASP A 71 24.96 20.91 2.17
CA ASP A 71 24.71 22.09 2.98
C ASP A 71 23.22 22.43 2.95
N VAL A 72 22.63 22.73 4.11
CA VAL A 72 21.18 23.00 4.23
C VAL A 72 20.71 24.18 3.38
N GLU A 73 21.62 25.11 3.06
CA GLU A 73 21.35 26.28 2.21
C GLU A 73 21.24 25.93 0.72
N ASP A 74 21.83 24.80 0.30
CA ASP A 74 21.76 24.28 -1.06
C ASP A 74 20.56 23.34 -1.29
N LEU A 75 19.75 23.08 -0.24
CA LEU A 75 18.53 22.26 -0.33
C LEU A 75 17.33 23.12 -0.73
N ALA A 76 16.67 22.75 -1.82
CA ALA A 76 15.41 23.33 -2.23
C ALA A 76 14.26 22.36 -1.96
N HIS A 77 13.23 22.82 -1.23
CA HIS A 77 11.97 22.08 -1.11
C HIS A 77 11.25 22.04 -2.46
N HIS A 78 10.80 20.85 -2.86
CA HIS A 78 10.01 20.68 -4.08
C HIS A 78 8.63 20.05 -3.84
N ALA A 79 8.48 19.18 -2.85
CA ALA A 79 7.20 18.57 -2.53
C ALA A 79 7.02 18.28 -1.04
N THR A 80 5.79 18.40 -0.56
CA THR A 80 5.33 17.84 0.71
C THR A 80 4.25 16.82 0.41
N VAL A 81 4.43 15.59 0.85
CA VAL A 81 3.42 14.54 0.72
C VAL A 81 2.81 14.29 2.09
N HIS A 82 1.56 14.69 2.26
CA HIS A 82 0.75 14.34 3.43
C HIS A 82 0.02 13.04 3.10
N ARG A 83 0.26 11.98 3.87
CA ARG A 83 -0.30 10.67 3.54
C ARG A 83 -0.85 9.93 4.75
N THR A 84 -1.81 9.07 4.44
CA THR A 84 -2.50 8.15 5.35
C THR A 84 -2.82 6.84 4.60
N VAL A 85 -3.42 5.88 5.29
CA VAL A 85 -4.08 4.71 4.70
C VAL A 85 -5.37 4.44 5.46
N ALA A 86 -6.33 3.74 4.86
CA ALA A 86 -7.62 3.46 5.50
C ALA A 86 -7.51 2.73 6.86
N ALA A 87 -6.41 2.01 7.11
CA ALA A 87 -6.16 1.38 8.40
C ALA A 87 -5.84 2.37 9.55
N HIS A 88 -5.58 3.65 9.25
CA HIS A 88 -5.30 4.72 10.21
C HIS A 88 -4.30 4.36 11.32
N ARG A 89 -3.28 3.57 10.97
CA ARG A 89 -2.21 3.16 11.90
C ARG A 89 -1.15 4.26 11.91
N PRO A 90 -0.61 4.65 13.09
CA PRO A 90 0.37 5.74 13.20
C PRO A 90 1.60 5.62 12.29
N SER A 91 1.99 4.40 11.89
CA SER A 91 3.12 4.16 11.00
C SER A 91 2.98 4.78 9.60
N GLU A 92 1.74 4.96 9.13
CA GLU A 92 1.43 5.51 7.80
C GLU A 92 0.81 6.91 7.87
N GLU A 93 0.64 7.49 9.07
CA GLU A 93 0.23 8.88 9.24
C GLU A 93 1.46 9.79 9.15
N ARG A 94 1.72 10.34 7.97
CA ARG A 94 3.01 10.95 7.64
C ARG A 94 2.89 12.31 6.98
N VAL A 95 3.88 13.14 7.25
CA VAL A 95 4.20 14.33 6.46
C VAL A 95 5.63 14.18 5.97
N ASP A 96 5.77 13.81 4.71
CA ASP A 96 7.06 13.63 4.07
C ASP A 96 7.47 14.93 3.38
N LEU A 97 8.66 15.41 3.69
CA LEU A 97 9.25 16.63 3.12
C LEU A 97 10.35 16.26 2.14
N PHE A 98 10.13 16.58 0.87
CA PHE A 98 11.06 16.27 -0.20
C PHE A 98 11.84 17.50 -0.60
N VAL A 99 13.16 17.36 -0.57
CA VAL A 99 14.12 18.39 -0.95
C VAL A 99 15.04 17.87 -2.04
N SER A 100 15.58 18.77 -2.84
CA SER A 100 16.47 18.44 -3.95
C SER A 100 17.68 19.37 -3.98
N THR A 101 18.79 18.89 -4.53
CA THR A 101 19.98 19.70 -4.75
C THR A 101 20.83 19.22 -5.93
N HIS A 102 21.57 20.15 -6.54
CA HIS A 102 22.64 19.88 -7.50
C HIS A 102 24.04 20.01 -6.87
N ARG A 103 24.12 20.24 -5.55
CA ARG A 103 25.36 20.58 -4.86
C ARG A 103 25.57 19.69 -3.64
N TRP A 104 26.72 19.01 -3.61
CA TRP A 104 27.15 18.18 -2.50
C TRP A 104 28.67 17.99 -2.56
N THR A 105 29.25 17.46 -1.47
CA THR A 105 30.65 17.05 -1.40
C THR A 105 30.74 15.55 -1.16
N GLY A 106 31.60 14.87 -1.93
CA GLY A 106 31.79 13.41 -1.89
C GLY A 106 31.21 12.72 -3.13
N GLU A 107 31.44 11.42 -3.26
CA GLU A 107 30.86 10.58 -4.30
C GLU A 107 29.74 9.72 -3.69
N PRO A 108 28.48 9.84 -4.16
CA PRO A 108 27.39 9.03 -3.66
C PRO A 108 27.68 7.53 -3.81
N SER A 109 27.54 6.79 -2.71
CA SER A 109 27.73 5.34 -2.70
C SER A 109 26.90 4.69 -1.61
N VAL A 110 26.53 3.42 -1.81
CA VAL A 110 25.74 2.65 -0.85
C VAL A 110 26.49 2.51 0.48
N GLN A 111 25.95 3.10 1.54
CA GLN A 111 26.49 2.94 2.90
C GLN A 111 25.86 1.76 3.67
N GLU A 112 24.63 1.39 3.32
CA GLU A 112 23.87 0.32 3.99
C GLU A 112 23.56 -0.85 3.03
N PRO A 113 24.54 -1.70 2.70
CA PRO A 113 24.38 -2.75 1.68
C PRO A 113 23.36 -3.83 2.05
N ASP A 114 23.01 -3.96 3.33
CA ASP A 114 21.95 -4.88 3.77
C ASP A 114 20.55 -4.34 3.44
N LYS A 115 20.40 -3.01 3.34
CA LYS A 115 19.15 -2.30 3.08
C LYS A 115 18.96 -1.87 1.61
N VAL A 116 20.03 -1.90 0.83
CA VAL A 116 20.09 -1.35 -0.53
C VAL A 116 20.70 -2.37 -1.49
N ALA A 117 19.94 -2.73 -2.53
CA ALA A 117 20.37 -3.68 -3.56
C ALA A 117 21.09 -3.03 -4.74
N ASP A 118 20.74 -1.79 -5.09
CA ASP A 118 21.33 -1.05 -6.22
C ASP A 118 21.22 0.46 -5.96
N LEU A 119 22.09 1.25 -6.57
CA LEU A 119 22.10 2.71 -6.52
C LEU A 119 22.39 3.25 -7.92
N ARG A 120 21.44 4.01 -8.49
CA ARG A 120 21.50 4.38 -9.91
C ARG A 120 20.88 5.74 -10.20
N TRP A 121 21.46 6.42 -11.17
CA TRP A 121 20.92 7.63 -11.79
C TRP A 121 19.84 7.27 -12.80
N TRP A 122 18.66 7.88 -12.68
CA TRP A 122 17.54 7.72 -13.58
C TRP A 122 17.15 9.07 -14.18
N PRO A 123 16.89 9.17 -15.50
CA PRO A 123 16.30 10.38 -16.06
C PRO A 123 14.97 10.69 -15.37
N LEU A 124 14.76 11.95 -14.95
CA LEU A 124 13.48 12.35 -14.33
C LEU A 124 12.28 12.13 -15.27
N ASP A 125 12.54 12.16 -16.57
CA ASP A 125 11.56 11.88 -17.64
C ASP A 125 11.33 10.41 -17.94
N ASP A 126 12.15 9.51 -17.39
CA ASP A 126 12.07 8.06 -17.59
C ASP A 126 12.39 7.30 -16.30
N LEU A 127 11.55 7.52 -15.28
CA LEU A 127 11.66 6.86 -13.98
C LEU A 127 11.30 5.37 -14.07
N PRO A 128 11.95 4.49 -13.30
CA PRO A 128 11.69 3.06 -13.33
C PRO A 128 10.26 2.73 -12.87
N ASP A 129 9.65 1.66 -13.40
CA ASP A 129 8.24 1.32 -13.09
C ASP A 129 7.95 1.21 -11.58
N HIS A 130 8.80 0.51 -10.84
CA HIS A 130 8.59 0.22 -9.42
C HIS A 130 9.24 1.25 -8.51
N VAL A 131 8.77 2.49 -8.54
CA VAL A 131 9.12 3.50 -7.52
C VAL A 131 8.15 3.40 -6.34
N VAL A 132 8.62 3.70 -5.13
CA VAL A 132 7.77 3.82 -3.94
C VAL A 132 6.65 4.85 -4.20
N PRO A 133 5.35 4.54 -3.96
CA PRO A 133 4.25 5.37 -4.46
C PRO A 133 4.28 6.84 -4.03
N HIS A 134 4.49 7.14 -2.74
CA HIS A 134 4.53 8.52 -2.26
C HIS A 134 5.75 9.28 -2.77
N GLU A 135 6.85 8.58 -2.98
CA GLU A 135 8.08 9.15 -3.53
C GLU A 135 7.95 9.41 -5.04
N ARG A 136 7.24 8.54 -5.77
CA ARG A 136 6.90 8.78 -7.18
C ARG A 136 6.09 10.07 -7.33
N ALA A 137 5.11 10.29 -6.47
CA ALA A 137 4.32 11.52 -6.50
C ALA A 137 5.19 12.78 -6.28
N ALA A 138 6.15 12.72 -5.37
CA ALA A 138 7.12 13.82 -5.17
C ALA A 138 8.03 14.03 -6.39
N LEU A 139 8.52 12.95 -7.01
CA LEU A 139 9.34 13.02 -8.22
C LEU A 139 8.57 13.57 -9.43
N GLU A 140 7.26 13.33 -9.53
CA GLU A 140 6.41 13.92 -10.56
C GLU A 140 6.27 15.45 -10.39
N VAL A 141 6.19 15.93 -9.15
CA VAL A 141 6.27 17.37 -8.85
C VAL A 141 7.66 17.91 -9.24
N LEU A 142 8.74 17.20 -8.86
CA LEU A 142 10.11 17.59 -9.19
C LEU A 142 10.37 17.66 -10.70
N ALA A 143 9.78 16.74 -11.47
CA ALA A 143 9.82 16.72 -12.93
C ALA A 143 8.92 17.80 -13.59
N GLY A 144 8.25 18.65 -12.81
CA GLY A 144 7.40 19.72 -13.32
C GLY A 144 6.06 19.24 -13.90
N ARG A 145 5.64 17.99 -13.63
CA ARG A 145 4.36 17.44 -14.09
C ARG A 145 3.17 17.93 -13.26
N SER A 146 3.44 18.52 -12.10
CA SER A 146 2.45 19.17 -11.23
C SER A 146 3.02 20.49 -10.71
N SER A 147 2.17 21.53 -10.67
CA SER A 147 2.48 22.80 -10.01
C SER A 147 2.11 22.81 -8.52
N GLN A 148 1.32 21.84 -8.07
CA GLN A 148 0.91 21.71 -6.67
C GLN A 148 1.98 20.92 -5.91
N THR A 149 2.67 21.61 -4.99
CA THR A 149 3.75 21.03 -4.18
C THR A 149 3.26 20.36 -2.91
N LEU A 150 2.01 20.59 -2.48
CA LEU A 150 1.37 19.83 -1.41
C LEU A 150 0.53 18.70 -2.02
N VAL A 151 1.02 17.49 -1.94
CA VAL A 151 0.35 16.27 -2.42
C VAL A 151 -0.33 15.57 -1.24
N THR A 152 -1.53 15.07 -1.44
CA THR A 152 -2.26 14.26 -0.45
C THR A 152 -2.47 12.86 -1.00
N LEU A 153 -2.17 11.83 -0.20
CA LEU A 153 -2.35 10.42 -0.59
C LEU A 153 -3.06 9.61 0.50
N GLY A 154 -3.95 8.71 0.09
CA GLY A 154 -4.67 7.76 0.93
C GLY A 154 -5.93 8.30 1.62
N PHE A 155 -6.27 9.59 1.42
CA PHE A 155 -7.44 10.22 2.05
C PHE A 155 -8.76 9.86 1.36
N ASP A 156 -8.72 9.43 0.10
CA ASP A 156 -9.89 9.01 -0.68
C ASP A 156 -9.95 7.47 -0.81
N GLN A 157 -9.04 6.75 -0.13
CA GLN A 157 -9.03 5.29 -0.11
C GLN A 157 -10.24 4.73 0.65
N THR A 158 -10.89 3.72 0.06
CA THR A 158 -12.02 3.02 0.68
C THR A 158 -11.80 1.52 0.66
N LEU A 159 -12.31 0.80 1.68
CA LEU A 159 -12.24 -0.66 1.73
C LEU A 159 -13.64 -1.27 1.60
N THR A 160 -13.76 -2.22 0.67
CA THR A 160 -14.93 -3.09 0.52
C THR A 160 -14.51 -4.53 0.78
N LEU A 161 -15.05 -5.17 1.83
CA LEU A 161 -14.81 -6.60 2.08
C LEU A 161 -15.77 -7.41 1.23
N VAL A 162 -15.25 -8.36 0.45
CA VAL A 162 -16.04 -9.28 -0.37
C VAL A 162 -15.82 -10.70 0.12
N ALA A 163 -16.87 -11.42 0.52
CA ALA A 163 -16.75 -12.78 1.04
C ALA A 163 -18.02 -13.61 0.80
N ALA A 164 -17.87 -14.92 0.64
CA ALA A 164 -18.96 -15.88 0.77
C ALA A 164 -18.92 -16.52 2.16
N VAL A 165 -20.05 -16.54 2.87
CA VAL A 165 -20.14 -16.89 4.28
C VAL A 165 -21.23 -17.93 4.49
N GLY A 166 -20.87 -19.08 5.05
CA GLY A 166 -21.83 -20.12 5.43
C GLY A 166 -22.72 -19.67 6.61
N ARG A 167 -23.84 -20.36 6.83
CA ARG A 167 -24.76 -20.05 7.96
C ARG A 167 -24.08 -20.07 9.32
N ASN A 168 -23.06 -20.92 9.45
CA ASN A 168 -22.26 -21.04 10.66
C ASN A 168 -21.08 -20.04 10.71
N GLY A 169 -21.01 -19.05 9.81
CA GLY A 169 -19.95 -18.04 9.73
C GLY A 169 -18.63 -18.51 9.11
N VAL A 170 -18.54 -19.77 8.69
CA VAL A 170 -17.33 -20.36 8.10
C VAL A 170 -17.15 -19.87 6.67
N ILE A 171 -15.91 -19.54 6.31
CA ILE A 171 -15.49 -19.15 4.95
C ILE A 171 -14.48 -20.11 4.34
N GLY A 172 -14.04 -21.12 5.10
CA GLY A 172 -13.15 -22.19 4.66
C GLY A 172 -12.28 -22.75 5.77
N ASP A 173 -11.32 -23.59 5.36
CA ASP A 173 -10.40 -24.30 6.27
C ASP A 173 -8.98 -23.70 6.28
N GLY A 174 -8.74 -22.65 5.49
CA GLY A 174 -7.44 -21.99 5.34
C GLY A 174 -6.60 -22.51 4.17
N SER A 175 -7.05 -23.55 3.48
CA SER A 175 -6.39 -24.14 2.30
C SER A 175 -7.25 -24.11 1.05
N SER A 176 -8.58 -24.21 1.19
CA SER A 176 -9.52 -24.21 0.07
C SER A 176 -10.87 -23.61 0.44
N MET A 177 -11.65 -23.23 -0.57
CA MET A 177 -13.08 -22.92 -0.37
C MET A 177 -13.84 -24.23 -0.13
N PRO A 178 -14.76 -24.28 0.84
CA PRO A 178 -15.46 -25.50 1.22
C PRO A 178 -16.58 -25.88 0.23
N TRP A 179 -16.86 -25.03 -0.75
CA TRP A 179 -17.91 -25.21 -1.76
C TRP A 179 -17.43 -24.77 -3.14
N HIS A 180 -18.16 -25.20 -4.17
CA HIS A 180 -17.99 -24.72 -5.54
C HIS A 180 -19.29 -24.10 -6.03
N LEU A 181 -19.37 -22.76 -6.01
CA LEU A 181 -20.57 -21.98 -6.33
C LEU A 181 -20.30 -21.09 -7.56
N PRO A 182 -20.61 -21.55 -8.79
CA PRO A 182 -20.31 -20.79 -10.00
C PRO A 182 -21.00 -19.41 -10.08
N GLU A 183 -22.20 -19.27 -9.50
CA GLU A 183 -22.89 -17.98 -9.42
C GLU A 183 -22.17 -16.97 -8.51
N ASP A 184 -21.64 -17.41 -7.37
CA ASP A 184 -20.84 -16.57 -6.47
C ASP A 184 -19.53 -16.16 -7.14
N LEU A 185 -18.84 -17.07 -7.82
CA LEU A 185 -17.62 -16.74 -8.57
C LEU A 185 -17.87 -15.71 -9.68
N ARG A 186 -19.04 -15.76 -10.34
CA ARG A 186 -19.46 -14.77 -11.33
C ARG A 186 -19.72 -13.43 -10.66
N PHE A 187 -20.48 -13.42 -9.58
CA PHE A 187 -20.77 -12.22 -8.81
C PHE A 187 -19.49 -11.56 -8.29
N PHE A 188 -18.60 -12.33 -7.66
CA PHE A 188 -17.28 -11.88 -7.22
C PHE A 188 -16.47 -11.22 -8.34
N LYS A 189 -16.46 -11.85 -9.54
CA LYS A 189 -15.78 -11.28 -10.72
C LYS A 189 -16.40 -9.96 -11.14
N GLU A 190 -17.73 -9.88 -11.20
CA GLU A 190 -18.46 -8.66 -11.58
C GLU A 190 -18.22 -7.52 -10.58
N THR A 191 -18.30 -7.82 -9.28
CA THR A 191 -18.09 -6.85 -8.21
C THR A 191 -16.68 -6.27 -8.20
N THR A 192 -15.67 -7.10 -8.45
CA THR A 192 -14.26 -6.70 -8.27
C THR A 192 -13.57 -6.26 -9.57
N MET A 193 -14.23 -6.35 -10.72
CA MET A 193 -13.61 -6.09 -12.03
C MET A 193 -13.00 -4.69 -12.12
N GLY A 194 -11.78 -4.59 -12.65
CA GLY A 194 -11.05 -3.32 -12.78
C GLY A 194 -10.49 -2.76 -11.47
N GLY A 195 -10.84 -3.36 -10.33
CA GLY A 195 -10.40 -2.93 -9.01
C GLY A 195 -9.06 -3.52 -8.56
N THR A 196 -8.67 -3.13 -7.34
CA THR A 196 -7.51 -3.67 -6.63
C THR A 196 -7.97 -4.72 -5.61
N LEU A 197 -7.50 -5.95 -5.78
CA LEU A 197 -7.71 -7.04 -4.83
C LEU A 197 -6.62 -7.02 -3.77
N LEU A 198 -7.01 -7.02 -2.50
CA LEU A 198 -6.13 -7.23 -1.37
C LEU A 198 -6.41 -8.59 -0.74
N MET A 199 -5.40 -9.45 -0.67
CA MET A 199 -5.53 -10.76 -0.07
C MET A 199 -4.29 -11.21 0.71
N GLY A 200 -4.45 -12.17 1.62
CA GLY A 200 -3.34 -12.82 2.29
C GLY A 200 -2.78 -14.00 1.49
N ARG A 201 -1.56 -14.46 1.82
CA ARG A 201 -0.91 -15.61 1.15
C ARG A 201 -1.78 -16.85 1.05
N GLY A 202 -2.49 -17.24 2.12
CA GLY A 202 -3.35 -18.43 2.10
C GLY A 202 -4.48 -18.35 1.05
N THR A 203 -5.07 -17.17 0.88
CA THR A 203 -6.09 -16.94 -0.16
C THR A 203 -5.46 -16.98 -1.55
N TRP A 204 -4.28 -16.38 -1.71
CA TRP A 204 -3.54 -16.46 -2.97
C TRP A 204 -3.27 -17.92 -3.37
N ASP A 205 -2.76 -18.75 -2.46
CA ASP A 205 -2.43 -20.15 -2.75
C ASP A 205 -3.65 -20.98 -3.14
N SER A 206 -4.80 -20.70 -2.53
CA SER A 206 -6.09 -21.33 -2.89
C SER A 206 -6.54 -20.94 -4.30
N ILE A 207 -6.34 -19.69 -4.70
CA ILE A 207 -6.68 -19.19 -6.06
C ILE A 207 -5.64 -19.64 -7.10
N GLY A 208 -4.36 -19.67 -6.72
CA GLY A 208 -3.21 -20.13 -7.50
C GLY A 208 -2.68 -19.15 -8.56
N ARG A 209 -3.31 -17.98 -8.76
CA ARG A 209 -2.89 -16.99 -9.77
C ARG A 209 -3.51 -15.62 -9.57
N ALA A 210 -2.90 -14.61 -10.20
CA ALA A 210 -3.52 -13.31 -10.38
C ALA A 210 -4.80 -13.43 -11.21
N LEU A 211 -5.83 -12.68 -10.83
CA LEU A 211 -7.13 -12.72 -11.49
C LEU A 211 -7.15 -11.67 -12.63
N PRO A 212 -7.34 -12.06 -13.91
CA PRO A 212 -7.21 -11.14 -15.03
C PRO A 212 -8.13 -9.91 -14.94
N GLY A 213 -7.64 -8.76 -15.36
CA GLY A 213 -8.39 -7.48 -15.31
C GLY A 213 -8.51 -6.86 -13.92
N ARG A 214 -7.76 -7.36 -12.94
CA ARG A 214 -7.70 -6.85 -11.56
C ARG A 214 -6.25 -6.76 -11.10
N ARG A 215 -5.91 -5.64 -10.47
CA ARG A 215 -4.64 -5.49 -9.76
C ARG A 215 -4.69 -6.38 -8.52
N THR A 216 -3.62 -7.10 -8.20
CA THR A 216 -3.59 -8.01 -7.05
C THR A 216 -2.43 -7.66 -6.12
N ILE A 217 -2.73 -7.39 -4.86
CA ILE A 217 -1.75 -7.16 -3.79
C ILE A 217 -1.89 -8.31 -2.77
N VAL A 218 -0.79 -8.99 -2.50
CA VAL A 218 -0.72 -10.13 -1.58
C VAL A 218 0.09 -9.78 -0.35
N VAL A 219 -0.53 -9.94 0.82
CA VAL A 219 0.11 -9.73 2.11
C VAL A 219 0.74 -11.03 2.62
N THR A 220 2.04 -11.01 2.89
CA THR A 220 2.79 -12.18 3.38
C THR A 220 3.96 -11.77 4.29
N ARG A 221 4.24 -12.60 5.30
CA ARG A 221 5.43 -12.42 6.15
C ARG A 221 6.71 -13.04 5.55
N GLN A 222 6.59 -13.77 4.44
CA GLN A 222 7.72 -14.37 3.74
C GLN A 222 8.37 -13.32 2.84
N GLN A 223 9.55 -12.85 3.25
CA GLN A 223 10.26 -11.74 2.59
C GLN A 223 10.76 -12.10 1.18
N ASP A 224 11.01 -13.38 0.92
CA ASP A 224 11.50 -13.92 -0.33
C ASP A 224 10.38 -14.38 -1.28
N TRP A 225 9.12 -14.20 -0.86
CA TRP A 225 7.98 -14.65 -1.65
C TRP A 225 7.67 -13.65 -2.77
N SER A 226 7.48 -14.18 -3.97
CA SER A 226 6.99 -13.42 -5.12
C SER A 226 6.09 -14.31 -5.99
N ALA A 227 5.18 -13.69 -6.72
CA ALA A 227 4.34 -14.41 -7.67
C ALA A 227 4.02 -13.55 -8.91
N PRO A 228 4.03 -14.13 -10.12
CA PRO A 228 3.70 -13.40 -11.34
C PRO A 228 2.31 -12.74 -11.28
N GLY A 229 2.26 -11.45 -11.60
CA GLY A 229 1.02 -10.68 -11.62
C GLY A 229 0.49 -10.26 -10.25
N ALA A 230 1.25 -10.49 -9.17
CA ALA A 230 0.97 -9.97 -7.84
C ALA A 230 2.02 -8.96 -7.41
N GLU A 231 1.57 -7.89 -6.77
CA GLU A 231 2.42 -7.05 -5.94
C GLU A 231 2.45 -7.63 -4.53
N VAL A 232 3.63 -7.61 -3.90
CA VAL A 232 3.85 -8.18 -2.58
C VAL A 232 3.90 -7.04 -1.56
N ALA A 233 3.26 -7.25 -0.42
CA ALA A 233 3.39 -6.42 0.76
C ALA A 233 3.62 -7.29 1.99
N HIS A 234 4.35 -6.77 2.97
CA HIS A 234 4.74 -7.48 4.18
C HIS A 234 3.96 -7.03 5.42
N SER A 235 3.11 -6.01 5.27
CA SER A 235 2.13 -5.55 6.25
C SER A 235 0.83 -5.11 5.55
N LEU A 236 -0.24 -4.93 6.34
CA LEU A 236 -1.50 -4.39 5.80
C LEU A 236 -1.31 -2.92 5.38
N GLU A 237 -0.57 -2.18 6.18
CA GLU A 237 -0.21 -0.78 5.99
C GLU A 237 0.51 -0.56 4.66
N GLU A 238 1.55 -1.37 4.40
CA GLU A 238 2.27 -1.34 3.14
C GLU A 238 1.36 -1.68 1.97
N ALA A 239 0.50 -2.70 2.11
CA ALA A 239 -0.42 -3.10 1.06
C ALA A 239 -1.43 -1.99 0.69
N LEU A 240 -1.93 -1.27 1.69
CA LEU A 240 -2.83 -0.14 1.49
C LEU A 240 -2.09 1.08 0.92
N ALA A 241 -0.85 1.35 1.35
CA ALA A 241 -0.03 2.40 0.75
C ALA A 241 0.27 2.10 -0.73
N LEU A 242 0.51 0.82 -1.07
CA LEU A 242 0.66 0.36 -2.46
C LEU A 242 -0.61 0.54 -3.28
N ALA A 243 -1.77 0.28 -2.69
CA ALA A 243 -3.05 0.40 -3.37
C ALA A 243 -3.34 1.85 -3.78
N GLY A 244 -3.03 2.82 -2.92
CA GLY A 244 -3.27 4.25 -3.14
C GLY A 244 -4.75 4.65 -2.97
N ASP A 245 -5.11 5.82 -3.50
CA ASP A 245 -6.47 6.40 -3.43
C ASP A 245 -7.45 5.72 -4.39
N VAL A 246 -7.78 4.48 -4.08
CA VAL A 246 -8.72 3.65 -4.83
C VAL A 246 -9.66 2.91 -3.89
N GLU A 247 -10.73 2.34 -4.47
CA GLU A 247 -11.47 1.29 -3.78
C GLU A 247 -10.64 0.00 -3.77
N VAL A 248 -10.37 -0.50 -2.56
CA VAL A 248 -9.67 -1.76 -2.33
C VAL A 248 -10.68 -2.84 -1.95
N PHE A 249 -10.73 -3.89 -2.76
CA PHE A 249 -11.53 -5.07 -2.49
C PHE A 249 -10.73 -6.04 -1.63
N VAL A 250 -11.08 -6.12 -0.35
CA VAL A 250 -10.49 -7.09 0.58
C VAL A 250 -11.18 -8.43 0.38
N VAL A 251 -10.43 -9.42 -0.10
CA VAL A 251 -10.97 -10.73 -0.51
C VAL A 251 -10.44 -11.88 0.34
N GLY A 252 -9.93 -11.54 1.53
CA GLY A 252 -9.60 -12.48 2.59
C GLY A 252 -8.10 -12.82 2.69
N GLY A 253 -7.69 -13.80 3.49
CA GLY A 253 -8.53 -14.69 4.30
C GLY A 253 -8.93 -14.08 5.65
N GLY A 254 -9.31 -14.93 6.60
CA GLY A 254 -9.83 -14.53 7.92
C GLY A 254 -8.97 -13.51 8.67
N GLN A 255 -7.63 -13.65 8.62
CA GLN A 255 -6.71 -12.70 9.25
C GLN A 255 -6.72 -11.31 8.60
N ILE A 256 -6.89 -11.23 7.28
CA ILE A 256 -6.97 -9.93 6.59
C ILE A 256 -8.32 -9.30 6.89
N TYR A 257 -9.42 -10.07 6.80
CA TYR A 257 -10.76 -9.56 7.16
C TYR A 257 -10.80 -9.00 8.58
N ALA A 258 -10.25 -9.73 9.56
CA ALA A 258 -10.19 -9.30 10.95
C ALA A 258 -9.41 -7.98 11.13
N GLN A 259 -8.35 -7.76 10.36
CA GLN A 259 -7.57 -6.53 10.42
C GLN A 259 -8.22 -5.34 9.70
N THR A 260 -9.17 -5.59 8.79
CA THR A 260 -9.75 -4.55 7.93
C THR A 260 -11.20 -4.20 8.24
N ILE A 261 -11.98 -5.06 8.90
CA ILE A 261 -13.42 -4.83 9.09
C ILE A 261 -13.71 -3.54 9.88
N GLU A 262 -12.84 -3.18 10.83
CA GLU A 262 -12.94 -1.93 11.60
C GLU A 262 -12.65 -0.67 10.78
N HIS A 263 -12.11 -0.81 9.57
CA HIS A 263 -11.75 0.29 8.67
C HIS A 263 -12.61 0.32 7.40
N ALA A 264 -13.43 -0.71 7.18
CA ALA A 264 -14.19 -0.84 5.97
C ALA A 264 -15.42 0.06 5.91
N SER A 265 -15.71 0.54 4.70
CA SER A 265 -16.89 1.35 4.40
C SER A 265 -18.07 0.48 3.96
N ARG A 266 -17.78 -0.68 3.35
CA ARG A 266 -18.79 -1.58 2.75
C ARG A 266 -18.42 -3.04 2.95
N LEU A 267 -19.44 -3.88 3.12
CA LEU A 267 -19.34 -5.34 3.01
C LEU A 267 -20.21 -5.80 1.83
N VAL A 268 -19.70 -6.71 1.03
CA VAL A 268 -20.43 -7.39 -0.05
C VAL A 268 -20.35 -8.88 0.26
N LEU A 269 -21.40 -9.40 0.89
CA LEU A 269 -21.43 -10.75 1.42
C LEU A 269 -22.38 -11.64 0.61
N THR A 270 -21.89 -12.80 0.20
CA THR A 270 -22.73 -13.90 -0.28
C THR A 270 -23.10 -14.77 0.91
N GLU A 271 -24.38 -14.81 1.27
CA GLU A 271 -24.90 -15.73 2.28
C GLU A 271 -25.10 -17.11 1.64
N VAL A 272 -24.40 -18.12 2.16
CA VAL A 272 -24.46 -19.50 1.67
C VAL A 272 -25.27 -20.34 2.66
N ASP A 273 -26.31 -21.03 2.17
CA ASP A 273 -27.22 -21.88 2.98
C ASP A 273 -26.60 -23.25 3.32
N LEU A 274 -25.31 -23.25 3.67
CA LEU A 274 -24.52 -24.42 4.05
C LEU A 274 -23.79 -24.16 5.37
N GLU A 275 -23.45 -25.23 6.08
CA GLU A 275 -22.69 -25.20 7.35
C GLU A 275 -21.43 -26.06 7.21
N PRO A 276 -20.45 -25.64 6.39
CA PRO A 276 -19.26 -26.45 6.17
C PRO A 276 -18.41 -26.56 7.44
N GLU A 277 -17.61 -27.62 7.50
CA GLU A 277 -16.52 -27.72 8.46
C GLU A 277 -15.40 -26.74 8.08
N GLY A 278 -14.77 -26.12 9.07
CA GLY A 278 -13.67 -25.19 8.84
C GLY A 278 -13.33 -24.35 10.07
N ALA A 279 -12.06 -23.98 10.17
CA ALA A 279 -11.55 -23.14 11.26
C ALA A 279 -11.56 -21.65 10.91
N THR A 280 -11.64 -21.29 9.62
CA THR A 280 -11.60 -19.89 9.18
C THR A 280 -13.01 -19.34 9.12
N ARG A 281 -13.25 -18.26 9.86
CA ARG A 281 -14.55 -17.58 9.96
C ARG A 281 -14.45 -16.15 9.47
N PHE A 282 -15.55 -15.64 8.93
CA PHE A 282 -15.69 -14.20 8.70
C PHE A 282 -15.89 -13.50 10.05
N PRO A 283 -15.39 -12.26 10.25
CA PRO A 283 -15.67 -11.51 11.48
C PRO A 283 -17.17 -11.23 11.66
N ASP A 284 -17.61 -11.10 12.91
CA ASP A 284 -19.01 -10.81 13.21
C ASP A 284 -19.45 -9.45 12.64
N VAL A 285 -20.62 -9.42 12.00
CA VAL A 285 -21.22 -8.20 11.45
C VAL A 285 -22.11 -7.57 12.51
N ASP A 286 -21.54 -6.68 13.33
CA ASP A 286 -22.27 -6.00 14.41
C ASP A 286 -23.40 -5.12 13.84
N PRO A 287 -24.69 -5.38 14.16
CA PRO A 287 -25.82 -4.57 13.70
C PRO A 287 -25.86 -3.15 14.28
N ALA A 288 -25.02 -2.82 15.27
CA ALA A 288 -24.81 -1.44 15.72
C ALA A 288 -23.91 -0.65 14.76
N VAL A 289 -23.00 -1.33 14.06
CA VAL A 289 -22.03 -0.73 13.12
C VAL A 289 -22.47 -0.85 11.67
N TRP A 290 -23.20 -1.92 11.33
CA TRP A 290 -23.54 -2.26 9.95
C TRP A 290 -25.05 -2.30 9.70
N ARG A 291 -25.46 -1.80 8.53
CA ARG A 291 -26.85 -1.89 8.04
C ARG A 291 -26.88 -2.46 6.64
N VAL A 292 -27.90 -3.28 6.39
CA VAL A 292 -28.19 -3.78 5.04
C VAL A 292 -28.61 -2.60 4.16
N ALA A 293 -27.83 -2.32 3.13
CA ALA A 293 -28.17 -1.34 2.10
C ALA A 293 -28.92 -2.01 0.94
N GLU A 294 -28.55 -3.25 0.60
CA GLU A 294 -29.19 -4.01 -0.47
C GLU A 294 -29.18 -5.50 -0.14
N ARG A 295 -30.27 -6.20 -0.50
CA ARG A 295 -30.36 -7.66 -0.43
C ARG A 295 -30.98 -8.18 -1.71
N ARG A 296 -30.25 -9.03 -2.43
CA ARG A 296 -30.72 -9.72 -3.63
C ARG A 296 -30.82 -11.21 -3.35
N PRO A 297 -32.00 -11.84 -3.51
CA PRO A 297 -32.16 -13.27 -3.29
C PRO A 297 -31.35 -14.06 -4.32
N GLY A 298 -30.71 -15.14 -3.85
CA GLY A 298 -30.01 -16.11 -4.69
C GLY A 298 -30.88 -17.32 -5.07
N SER A 299 -30.22 -18.39 -5.50
CA SER A 299 -30.84 -19.66 -5.84
C SER A 299 -29.92 -20.81 -5.45
N GLY A 300 -30.49 -21.97 -5.12
CA GLY A 300 -29.67 -23.13 -4.70
C GLY A 300 -28.99 -22.87 -3.36
N ASP A 301 -27.68 -23.13 -3.29
CA ASP A 301 -26.91 -22.97 -2.06
C ASP A 301 -26.57 -21.51 -1.76
N VAL A 302 -26.67 -20.60 -2.74
CA VAL A 302 -26.57 -19.15 -2.49
C VAL A 302 -27.93 -18.62 -2.05
N ALA A 303 -28.06 -18.30 -0.76
CA ALA A 303 -29.30 -17.76 -0.20
C ALA A 303 -29.55 -16.32 -0.64
N ALA A 304 -28.52 -15.48 -0.58
CA ALA A 304 -28.60 -14.07 -0.97
C ALA A 304 -27.22 -13.44 -1.21
N TRP A 305 -27.21 -12.38 -2.01
CA TRP A 305 -26.12 -11.39 -2.04
C TRP A 305 -26.55 -10.16 -1.27
N VAL A 306 -25.76 -9.75 -0.28
CA VAL A 306 -26.11 -8.70 0.67
C VAL A 306 -25.01 -7.66 0.71
N THR A 307 -25.38 -6.41 0.43
CA THR A 307 -24.51 -5.25 0.59
C THR A 307 -24.81 -4.58 1.91
N TRP A 308 -23.78 -4.40 2.73
CA TRP A 308 -23.85 -3.70 4.00
C TRP A 308 -23.05 -2.39 3.92
N THR A 309 -23.57 -1.33 4.52
CA THR A 309 -22.87 -0.07 4.70
C THR A 309 -22.67 0.20 6.18
N ARG A 310 -21.54 0.81 6.51
CA ARG A 310 -21.28 1.27 7.88
C ARG A 310 -22.20 2.45 8.23
N VAL A 311 -22.69 2.49 9.48
CA VAL A 311 -23.54 3.55 10.06
C VAL A 311 -22.70 4.75 10.50
#